data_AF-A0AAD9PTK8-F1
#
_entry.id   AF-A0AAD9PTK8-F1
#
_cell.length_a   1.000
_cell.length_b   1.000
_cell.length_c   1.000
_cell.angle_alpha   90.00
_cell.angle_beta   90.00
_cell.angle_gamma   90.00
#
_symmetry.space_group_name_H-M   'P 1'
#
loop_
_entity.id
_entity.type
_entity.pdbx_description
1 polymer ?
#
loop_
_entity_poly.entity_id
_entity_poly.type
_entity_poly.pdbx_seq_one_letter_code
_entity_poly.pdbx_strand_id
1 'polypeptide(L)'
;MGQQAVEVDKLFKRAELLGATKTGTWCVNCESYQAVANFSSASKLIHILHSTEYPYTSFAVLESGTCLVADSGFDSLLTKLKTFYTPRKAAKIEAKGQRYEYGDFVLKFGQVSAGPSFKGLVVELEYQPCNDVAQCWALMSEFLVSFMDESFTIPSLPKCSNKNTELFCPSDTILQYIEVFNTYRKSMA
;
A
#
# COMPACT_ATOMS: atom_id res chain seq x y z
N MET A 1 13.70 -8.36 -16.51
CA MET A 1 13.39 -6.92 -16.42
C MET A 1 12.57 -6.40 -17.61
N GLY A 2 12.76 -6.87 -18.85
CA GLY A 2 12.05 -6.31 -20.02
C GLY A 2 10.53 -6.48 -20.03
N GLN A 3 9.99 -7.66 -19.70
CA GLN A 3 8.56 -7.95 -19.85
C GLN A 3 7.67 -7.22 -18.81
N GLN A 4 8.14 -7.07 -17.57
CA GLN A 4 7.37 -6.42 -16.49
C GLN A 4 7.30 -4.89 -16.65
N ALA A 5 8.37 -4.27 -17.17
CA ALA A 5 8.36 -2.85 -17.54
C ALA A 5 7.38 -2.58 -18.69
N VAL A 6 7.22 -3.54 -19.61
CA VAL A 6 6.24 -3.46 -20.69
C VAL A 6 4.81 -3.56 -20.15
N GLU A 7 4.54 -4.43 -19.17
CA GLU A 7 3.19 -4.54 -18.59
C GLU A 7 2.75 -3.26 -17.86
N VAL A 8 3.63 -2.62 -17.08
CA VAL A 8 3.26 -1.34 -16.43
C VAL A 8 3.10 -0.19 -17.44
N ASP A 9 3.91 -0.20 -18.52
CA ASP A 9 3.79 0.79 -19.61
C ASP A 9 2.46 0.66 -20.37
N LYS A 10 1.94 -0.56 -20.55
CA LYS A 10 0.59 -0.77 -21.11
C LYS A 10 -0.48 -0.13 -20.23
N LEU A 11 -0.38 -0.25 -18.91
CA LEU A 11 -1.33 0.38 -17.98
C LEU A 11 -1.27 1.92 -18.10
N PHE A 12 -0.06 2.50 -18.16
CA PHE A 12 0.09 3.94 -18.37
C PHE A 12 -0.60 4.41 -19.67
N LYS A 13 -0.29 3.76 -20.78
CA LYS A 13 -0.88 4.08 -22.09
C LYS A 13 -2.39 3.95 -22.10
N ARG A 14 -2.92 2.90 -21.46
CA ARG A 14 -4.37 2.70 -21.36
C ARG A 14 -5.03 3.81 -20.55
N ALA A 15 -4.38 4.29 -19.49
CA ALA A 15 -4.94 5.35 -18.66
C ALA A 15 -5.02 6.66 -19.44
N GLU A 16 -3.96 6.99 -20.17
CA GLU A 16 -3.90 8.15 -21.06
C GLU A 16 -4.93 8.05 -22.21
N LEU A 17 -5.11 6.86 -22.80
CA LEU A 17 -6.13 6.63 -23.84
C LEU A 17 -7.56 6.81 -23.36
N LEU A 18 -7.85 6.52 -22.09
CA LEU A 18 -9.15 6.80 -21.48
C LEU A 18 -9.33 8.27 -21.11
N GLY A 19 -8.29 9.10 -21.24
CA GLY A 19 -8.32 10.53 -20.89
C GLY A 19 -7.89 10.83 -19.46
N ALA A 20 -7.29 9.87 -18.75
CA ALA A 20 -6.69 10.15 -17.44
C ALA A 20 -5.46 11.05 -17.61
N THR A 21 -5.30 12.02 -16.71
CA THR A 21 -4.19 12.97 -16.75
C THR A 21 -3.11 12.55 -15.75
N LYS A 22 -1.85 12.56 -16.19
CA LYS A 22 -0.72 12.27 -15.31
C LYS A 22 -0.49 13.46 -14.36
N THR A 23 -0.56 13.22 -13.06
CA THR A 23 -0.50 14.27 -12.04
C THR A 23 0.72 14.19 -11.13
N GLY A 24 1.48 13.09 -11.17
CA GLY A 24 2.75 13.00 -10.45
C GLY A 24 3.28 11.59 -10.28
N THR A 25 4.13 11.42 -9.27
CA THR A 25 4.66 10.13 -8.83
C THR A 25 4.31 9.91 -7.37
N TRP A 26 4.21 8.65 -6.97
CA TRP A 26 3.91 8.26 -5.59
C TRP A 26 4.86 7.18 -5.10
N CYS A 27 5.01 7.05 -3.79
CA CYS A 27 5.76 5.99 -3.15
C CYS A 27 5.14 5.63 -1.78
N VAL A 28 5.02 4.32 -1.51
CA VAL A 28 4.75 3.76 -0.20
C VAL A 28 5.92 2.85 0.16
N ASN A 29 6.65 3.19 1.22
CA ASN A 29 7.72 2.34 1.74
C ASN A 29 7.31 1.69 3.05
N CYS A 30 7.84 0.50 3.31
CA CYS A 30 7.59 -0.25 4.53
C CYS A 30 8.90 -0.86 5.06
N GLU A 31 9.21 -0.56 6.32
CA GLU A 31 10.30 -1.20 7.07
C GLU A 31 9.72 -2.10 8.18
N SER A 32 10.17 -3.35 8.24
CA SER A 32 9.68 -4.33 9.21
C SER A 32 10.68 -4.60 10.33
N TYR A 33 10.18 -4.51 11.56
CA TYR A 33 10.91 -4.80 12.79
C TYR A 33 10.33 -6.04 13.46
N GLN A 34 11.21 -6.82 14.09
CA GLN A 34 10.86 -8.03 14.81
C GLN A 34 11.27 -7.90 16.28
N ALA A 35 10.41 -8.39 17.17
CA ALA A 35 10.70 -8.46 18.59
C ALA A 35 11.94 -9.33 18.84
N VAL A 36 12.83 -8.88 19.73
CA VAL A 36 13.97 -9.68 20.16
C VAL A 36 13.49 -10.90 20.95
N ALA A 37 14.24 -12.01 20.90
CA ALA A 37 13.81 -13.29 21.48
C ALA A 37 13.46 -13.22 22.99
N ASN A 38 14.15 -12.36 23.73
CA ASN A 38 13.97 -12.20 25.17
C ASN A 38 12.84 -11.23 25.55
N PHE A 39 12.18 -10.61 24.55
CA PHE A 39 11.07 -9.70 24.76
C PHE A 39 9.75 -10.44 24.49
N SER A 40 9.09 -10.87 25.57
CA SER A 40 7.77 -11.49 25.50
C SER A 40 6.71 -10.44 25.18
N SER A 41 6.44 -10.24 23.89
CA SER A 41 5.37 -9.36 23.41
C SER A 41 4.28 -10.15 22.71
N ALA A 42 3.05 -9.66 22.82
CA ALA A 42 1.92 -10.19 22.05
C ALA A 42 2.10 -9.95 20.54
N SER A 43 2.81 -8.88 20.16
CA SER A 43 3.06 -8.50 18.77
C SER A 43 4.55 -8.63 18.41
N LYS A 44 4.86 -9.73 17.71
CA LYS A 44 6.25 -10.06 17.32
C LYS A 44 6.76 -9.21 16.16
N LEU A 45 5.87 -8.57 15.40
CA LEU A 45 6.21 -7.78 14.22
C LEU A 45 5.56 -6.40 14.29
N ILE A 46 6.35 -5.39 13.91
CA ILE A 46 5.91 -4.02 13.69
C ILE A 46 6.36 -3.61 12.29
N HIS A 47 5.44 -3.07 11.51
CA HIS A 47 5.71 -2.48 10.21
C HIS A 47 5.57 -0.97 10.30
N ILE A 48 6.56 -0.25 9.81
CA ILE A 48 6.57 1.21 9.77
C ILE A 48 6.44 1.60 8.31
N LEU A 49 5.41 2.37 7.99
CA LEU A 49 5.09 2.78 6.63
C LEU A 49 5.06 4.29 6.51
N HIS A 50 5.54 4.75 5.36
CA HIS A 50 5.45 6.13 4.93
C HIS A 50 4.89 6.18 3.52
N SER A 51 3.99 7.12 3.28
CA SER A 51 3.38 7.39 1.98
C SER A 51 3.67 8.82 1.57
N THR A 52 3.99 9.04 0.30
CA THR A 52 4.13 10.39 -0.26
C THR A 52 2.83 11.18 -0.25
N GLU A 53 1.68 10.52 -0.14
CA GLU A 53 0.37 11.17 0.03
C GLU A 53 0.19 11.75 1.44
N TYR A 54 0.95 11.23 2.42
CA TYR A 54 0.91 11.66 3.82
C TYR A 54 2.33 11.93 4.33
N PRO A 55 3.03 12.96 3.79
CA PRO A 55 4.48 13.15 3.98
C PRO A 55 4.90 13.44 5.42
N TYR A 56 3.97 13.84 6.29
CA TYR A 56 4.22 14.16 7.69
C TYR A 56 3.69 13.09 8.65
N THR A 57 3.28 11.93 8.13
CA THR A 57 2.63 10.88 8.89
C THR A 57 3.44 9.59 8.83
N SER A 58 3.67 8.99 10.00
CA SER A 58 4.21 7.64 10.16
C SER A 58 3.07 6.72 10.55
N PHE A 59 2.96 5.59 9.85
CA PHE A 59 2.00 4.54 10.17
C PHE A 59 2.74 3.36 10.79
N ALA A 60 2.44 3.02 12.03
CA ALA A 60 2.99 1.85 12.71
C ALA A 60 1.91 0.76 12.80
N VAL A 61 2.10 -0.33 12.05
CA VAL A 61 1.15 -1.42 11.92
C VAL A 61 1.67 -2.67 12.63
N LEU A 62 0.89 -3.19 13.57
CA LEU A 62 1.15 -4.47 14.22
C LEU A 62 0.65 -5.63 13.36
N GLU A 63 1.18 -6.84 13.59
CA GLU A 63 0.70 -8.07 12.94
C GLU A 63 -0.81 -8.34 13.16
N SER A 64 -1.38 -7.81 14.25
CA SER A 64 -2.83 -7.86 14.52
C SER A 64 -3.68 -7.03 13.55
N GLY A 65 -3.07 -6.22 12.69
CA GLY A 65 -3.75 -5.23 11.85
C GLY A 65 -4.07 -3.92 12.57
N THR A 66 -3.63 -3.75 13.83
CA THR A 66 -3.73 -2.47 14.53
C THR A 66 -2.78 -1.47 13.88
N CYS A 67 -3.33 -0.35 13.39
CA CYS A 67 -2.57 0.74 12.81
C CYS A 67 -2.56 1.94 13.78
N LEU A 68 -1.37 2.32 14.26
CA LEU A 68 -1.13 3.58 14.94
C LEU A 68 -0.73 4.63 13.90
N VAL A 69 -1.38 5.79 13.95
CA VAL A 69 -1.07 6.95 13.11
C VAL A 69 -0.39 7.99 13.99
N ALA A 70 0.81 8.42 13.61
CA ALA A 70 1.61 9.40 14.34
C ALA A 70 2.28 10.38 13.39
N ASP A 71 2.85 11.46 13.93
CA ASP A 71 3.73 12.35 13.16
C ASP A 71 5.07 11.66 12.82
N SER A 72 5.80 12.23 11.86
CA SER A 72 7.09 11.69 11.39
C SER A 72 8.20 11.67 12.45
N GLY A 73 8.03 12.35 13.59
CA GLY A 73 8.91 12.25 14.74
C GLY A 73 8.89 10.87 15.39
N PHE A 74 7.85 10.07 15.17
CA PHE A 74 7.72 8.70 15.69
C PHE A 74 8.89 7.80 15.27
N ASP A 75 9.47 8.00 14.08
CA ASP A 75 10.63 7.23 13.61
C ASP A 75 11.84 7.32 14.55
N SER A 76 12.02 8.48 15.19
CA SER A 76 13.09 8.69 16.16
C SER A 76 12.91 7.80 17.39
N LEU A 77 11.66 7.51 17.79
CA LEU A 77 11.36 6.62 18.91
C LEU A 77 11.84 5.20 18.64
N LEU A 78 11.69 4.69 17.41
CA LEU A 78 12.14 3.34 17.04
C LEU A 78 13.65 3.15 17.25
N THR A 79 14.44 4.21 17.08
CA THR A 79 15.88 4.16 17.33
C THR A 79 16.21 3.93 18.81
N LYS A 80 15.31 4.29 19.73
CA LYS A 80 15.41 4.07 21.17
C LYS A 80 14.85 2.70 21.58
N LEU A 81 14.03 2.07 20.73
CA LEU A 81 13.40 0.77 20.98
C LEU A 81 14.24 -0.43 20.50
N LYS A 82 15.49 -0.22 20.07
CA LYS A 82 16.38 -1.27 19.52
C LYS A 82 16.58 -2.48 20.44
N THR A 83 16.46 -2.28 21.76
CA THR A 83 16.55 -3.37 22.76
C THR A 83 15.34 -4.29 22.71
N PHE A 84 14.20 -3.83 22.18
CA PHE A 84 12.94 -4.56 22.10
C PHE A 84 12.64 -5.04 20.68
N TYR A 85 12.96 -4.23 19.68
CA TYR A 85 12.67 -4.48 18.27
C TYR A 85 13.89 -4.23 17.40
N THR A 86 14.20 -5.18 16.52
CA THR A 86 15.31 -5.07 15.55
C THR A 86 14.81 -5.19 14.12
N PRO A 87 15.41 -4.48 13.14
CA PRO A 87 15.04 -4.63 11.74
C PRO A 87 15.18 -6.08 11.26
N ARG A 88 14.21 -6.60 10.51
CA ARG A 88 14.32 -7.92 9.89
C ARG A 88 15.39 -7.96 8.79
N LYS A 89 15.91 -9.16 8.50
CA LYS A 89 16.63 -9.40 7.25
C LYS A 89 15.68 -9.14 6.08
N ALA A 90 16.11 -8.33 5.11
CA ALA A 90 15.25 -7.82 4.03
C ALA A 90 13.99 -7.06 4.53
N ALA A 91 14.16 -6.24 5.58
CA ALA A 91 13.07 -5.47 6.21
C ALA A 91 12.34 -4.52 5.26
N LYS A 92 13.02 -4.03 4.23
CA LYS A 92 12.54 -2.95 3.37
C LYS A 92 11.87 -3.48 2.11
N ILE A 93 10.64 -3.03 1.91
CA ILE A 93 9.87 -3.20 0.68
C ILE A 93 9.24 -1.86 0.34
N GLU A 94 9.14 -1.54 -0.94
CA GLU A 94 8.53 -0.31 -1.42
C GLU A 94 7.62 -0.61 -2.61
N ALA A 95 6.59 0.21 -2.76
CA ALA A 95 5.80 0.36 -3.96
C ALA A 95 5.95 1.79 -4.45
N LYS A 96 6.26 1.99 -5.74
CA LYS A 96 6.36 3.34 -6.31
C LYS A 96 5.97 3.35 -7.78
N GLY A 97 5.44 4.49 -8.23
CA GLY A 97 4.82 4.55 -9.53
C GLY A 97 4.37 5.93 -9.97
N GLN A 98 3.54 5.94 -11.01
CA GLN A 98 2.92 7.14 -11.56
C GLN A 98 1.50 7.29 -11.00
N ARG A 99 1.11 8.54 -10.75
CA ARG A 99 -0.22 8.96 -10.29
C ARG A 99 -0.96 9.64 -11.44
N TYR A 100 -2.22 9.28 -11.62
CA TYR A 100 -3.14 9.82 -12.61
C TYR A 100 -4.44 10.25 -11.95
N GLU A 101 -5.12 11.21 -12.56
CA GLU A 101 -6.49 11.61 -12.21
C GLU A 101 -7.43 11.42 -13.39
N TYR A 102 -8.61 10.88 -13.13
CA TYR A 102 -9.66 10.65 -14.11
C TYR A 102 -11.02 10.97 -13.50
N GLY A 103 -11.53 12.18 -13.73
CA GLY A 103 -12.74 12.66 -13.07
C GLY A 103 -12.59 12.59 -11.54
N ASP A 104 -13.46 11.80 -10.90
CA ASP A 104 -13.51 11.59 -9.45
C ASP A 104 -12.54 10.50 -8.94
N PHE A 105 -11.75 9.91 -9.84
CA PHE A 105 -10.84 8.80 -9.53
C PHE A 105 -9.38 9.22 -9.50
N VAL A 106 -8.63 8.66 -8.55
CA VAL A 106 -7.17 8.66 -8.55
C VAL A 106 -6.68 7.26 -8.88
N LEU A 107 -5.80 7.17 -9.87
CA LEU A 107 -5.21 5.93 -10.37
C LEU A 107 -3.71 5.93 -10.13
N LYS A 108 -3.20 4.88 -9.51
CA LYS A 108 -1.79 4.73 -9.17
C LYS A 108 -1.29 3.39 -9.67
N PHE A 109 -0.36 3.41 -10.63
CA PHE A 109 0.28 2.19 -11.15
C PHE A 109 1.76 2.21 -10.81
N GLY A 110 2.25 1.14 -10.23
CA GLY A 110 3.61 1.07 -9.74
C GLY A 110 4.19 -0.32 -9.73
N GLN A 111 5.48 -0.37 -9.38
CA GLN A 111 6.22 -1.59 -9.14
C GLN A 111 6.47 -1.77 -7.65
N VAL A 112 6.47 -3.02 -7.20
CA VAL A 112 6.88 -3.42 -5.86
C VAL A 112 8.31 -3.95 -5.91
N SER A 113 9.18 -3.49 -5.03
CA SER A 113 10.56 -3.93 -4.89
C SER A 113 10.93 -4.18 -3.43
N ALA A 114 11.74 -5.21 -3.17
CA ALA A 114 12.35 -5.46 -1.86
C ALA A 114 13.86 -5.32 -1.99
N GLY A 115 14.41 -4.24 -1.42
CA GLY A 115 15.78 -3.81 -1.72
C GLY A 115 15.98 -3.59 -3.23
N PRO A 116 17.03 -4.16 -3.85
CA PRO A 116 17.27 -4.02 -5.29
C PRO A 116 16.39 -4.93 -6.16
N SER A 117 15.59 -5.82 -5.56
CA SER A 117 14.87 -6.87 -6.29
C SER A 117 13.43 -6.46 -6.59
N PHE A 118 13.07 -6.41 -7.88
CA PHE A 118 11.68 -6.34 -8.32
C PHE A 118 10.86 -7.54 -7.82
N LYS A 119 9.61 -7.30 -7.44
CA LYS A 119 8.67 -8.31 -6.92
C LYS A 119 7.37 -8.41 -7.70
N GLY A 120 6.85 -7.30 -8.21
CA GLY A 120 5.59 -7.31 -8.96
C GLY A 120 5.10 -5.91 -9.30
N LEU A 121 3.86 -5.85 -9.75
CA LEU A 121 3.15 -4.60 -10.03
C LEU A 121 2.04 -4.41 -9.00
N VAL A 122 1.70 -3.15 -8.76
CA VAL A 122 0.58 -2.77 -7.90
C VAL A 122 -0.27 -1.72 -8.61
N VAL A 123 -1.57 -1.86 -8.46
CA VAL A 123 -2.57 -0.90 -8.91
C VAL A 123 -3.35 -0.46 -7.69
N GLU A 124 -3.42 0.84 -7.45
CA GLU A 124 -4.28 1.46 -6.45
C GLU A 124 -5.29 2.34 -7.18
N LEU A 125 -6.56 2.16 -6.78
CA LEU A 125 -7.69 2.96 -7.23
C LEU A 125 -8.36 3.58 -6.02
N GLU A 126 -8.61 4.88 -6.09
CA GLU A 126 -9.32 5.66 -5.09
C GLU A 126 -10.48 6.40 -5.76
N TYR A 127 -11.67 6.35 -5.14
CA TYR A 127 -12.83 7.16 -5.51
C TYR A 127 -13.01 8.24 -4.44
N GLN A 128 -12.73 9.49 -4.80
CA GLN A 128 -12.63 10.59 -3.84
C GLN A 128 -13.96 11.08 -3.23
N PRO A 129 -15.12 11.01 -3.91
CA PRO A 129 -16.36 11.56 -3.39
C PRO A 129 -17.00 10.79 -2.22
N CYS A 130 -16.65 9.52 -1.99
CA CYS A 130 -17.33 8.68 -1.00
C CYS A 130 -16.36 7.78 -0.23
N ASN A 131 -16.42 7.87 1.10
CA ASN A 131 -15.66 7.02 2.02
C ASN A 131 -16.45 5.80 2.51
N ASP A 132 -17.72 5.66 2.12
CA ASP A 132 -18.50 4.44 2.39
C ASP A 132 -18.23 3.43 1.28
N VAL A 133 -17.36 2.45 1.60
CA VAL A 133 -16.92 1.42 0.67
C VAL A 133 -18.11 0.66 0.07
N ALA A 134 -19.13 0.35 0.87
CA ALA A 134 -20.27 -0.44 0.39
C ALA A 134 -21.07 0.30 -0.68
N GLN A 135 -21.11 1.64 -0.60
CA GLN A 135 -21.83 2.47 -1.57
C GLN A 135 -21.08 2.65 -2.89
N CYS A 136 -19.75 2.77 -2.86
CA CYS A 136 -18.95 3.06 -4.06
C CYS A 136 -18.31 1.82 -4.71
N TRP A 137 -18.31 0.66 -4.03
CA TRP A 137 -17.58 -0.52 -4.49
C TRP A 137 -17.97 -1.03 -5.88
N ALA A 138 -19.28 -1.07 -6.18
CA ALA A 138 -19.75 -1.54 -7.48
C ALA A 138 -19.20 -0.65 -8.62
N LEU A 139 -19.30 0.67 -8.47
CA LEU A 139 -18.75 1.66 -9.39
C LEU A 139 -17.24 1.51 -9.56
N MET A 140 -16.50 1.39 -8.44
CA MET A 140 -15.04 1.21 -8.47
C MET A 140 -14.64 -0.10 -9.18
N SER A 141 -15.38 -1.18 -8.93
CA SER A 141 -15.12 -2.50 -9.52
C SER A 141 -15.38 -2.49 -11.03
N GLU A 142 -16.49 -1.89 -11.47
CA GLU A 142 -16.79 -1.72 -12.89
C GLU A 142 -15.73 -0.89 -13.60
N PHE A 143 -15.28 0.21 -12.98
CA PHE A 143 -14.20 1.03 -13.51
C PHE A 143 -12.89 0.24 -13.63
N LEU A 144 -12.50 -0.53 -12.60
CA LEU A 144 -11.33 -1.41 -12.68
C LEU A 144 -11.43 -2.41 -13.82
N VAL A 145 -12.57 -3.09 -13.98
CA VAL A 145 -12.74 -4.09 -15.05
C VAL A 145 -12.70 -3.45 -16.43
N SER A 146 -13.25 -2.25 -16.60
CA SER A 146 -13.20 -1.53 -17.88
C SER A 146 -11.77 -1.21 -18.33
N PHE A 147 -10.85 -1.15 -17.37
CA PHE A 147 -9.47 -0.76 -17.57
C PHE A 147 -8.50 -1.95 -17.57
N MET A 148 -8.79 -3.03 -16.87
CA MET A 148 -7.89 -4.17 -16.73
C MET A 148 -8.10 -5.21 -17.84
N ASP A 149 -7.12 -6.08 -18.06
CA ASP A 149 -7.25 -7.18 -19.03
C ASP A 149 -8.22 -8.27 -18.52
N GLU A 150 -8.73 -9.12 -19.41
CA GLU A 150 -9.70 -10.19 -19.08
C GLU A 150 -9.22 -11.18 -18.00
N SER A 151 -7.90 -11.26 -17.78
CA SER A 151 -7.29 -12.10 -16.73
C SER A 151 -7.34 -11.46 -15.34
N PHE A 152 -7.75 -10.21 -15.23
CA PHE A 152 -7.81 -9.50 -13.96
C PHE A 152 -8.95 -10.03 -13.09
N THR A 153 -8.60 -10.41 -11.86
CA THR A 153 -9.58 -10.78 -10.84
C THR A 153 -9.82 -9.58 -9.94
N ILE A 154 -11.07 -9.14 -9.86
CA ILE A 154 -11.48 -8.07 -8.96
C ILE A 154 -11.16 -8.49 -7.51
N PRO A 155 -10.50 -7.65 -6.71
CA PRO A 155 -10.24 -7.96 -5.31
C PRO A 155 -11.54 -8.07 -4.50
N SER A 156 -11.47 -8.57 -3.27
CA SER A 156 -12.61 -8.52 -2.35
C SER A 156 -12.89 -7.10 -1.88
N LEU A 157 -14.13 -6.85 -1.41
CA LEU A 157 -14.52 -5.59 -0.78
C LEU A 157 -13.48 -5.16 0.28
N PRO A 158 -12.95 -3.92 0.21
CA PRO A 158 -12.06 -3.36 1.20
C PRO A 158 -12.64 -3.41 2.61
N LYS A 159 -11.77 -3.67 3.59
CA LYS A 159 -12.14 -3.61 5.01
C LYS A 159 -11.88 -2.21 5.55
N CYS A 160 -12.76 -1.73 6.41
CA CYS A 160 -12.58 -0.48 7.16
C CYS A 160 -12.11 -0.81 8.58
N SER A 161 -11.00 -0.23 9.01
CA SER A 161 -10.43 -0.43 10.35
C SER A 161 -11.15 0.37 11.43
N ASN A 162 -11.81 1.47 11.06
CA ASN A 162 -12.59 2.28 11.98
C ASN A 162 -13.95 1.64 12.28
N LYS A 163 -14.03 0.90 13.38
CA LYS A 163 -15.25 0.21 13.82
C LYS A 163 -16.37 1.16 14.32
N ASN A 164 -16.07 2.43 14.57
CA ASN A 164 -17.07 3.36 15.07
C ASN A 164 -17.88 3.97 13.93
N THR A 165 -17.23 4.26 12.80
CA THR A 165 -17.86 4.91 11.66
C THR A 165 -18.08 3.97 10.49
N GLU A 166 -17.32 2.87 10.41
CA GLU A 166 -17.26 1.94 9.27
C GLU A 166 -16.88 2.60 7.92
N LEU A 167 -16.57 3.89 7.94
CA LEU A 167 -16.02 4.65 6.82
C LEU A 167 -14.53 4.33 6.61
N PHE A 168 -14.15 4.29 5.33
CA PHE A 168 -12.77 4.17 4.90
C PHE A 168 -11.94 5.36 5.36
N CYS A 169 -10.70 5.11 5.74
CA CYS A 169 -9.76 6.10 6.19
C CYS A 169 -8.35 5.83 5.64
N PRO A 170 -7.41 6.79 5.73
CA PRO A 170 -6.05 6.61 5.22
C PRO A 170 -5.32 5.37 5.73
N SER A 171 -5.58 4.96 6.98
CA SER A 171 -5.01 3.74 7.56
C SER A 171 -5.43 2.47 6.81
N ASP A 172 -6.60 2.46 6.19
CA ASP A 172 -7.10 1.29 5.46
C ASP A 172 -6.31 1.05 4.18
N THR A 173 -5.94 2.11 3.45
CA THR A 173 -4.99 2.02 2.33
C THR A 173 -3.65 1.45 2.79
N ILE A 174 -3.15 1.90 3.94
CA ILE A 174 -1.88 1.40 4.50
C ILE A 174 -1.98 -0.09 4.87
N LEU A 175 -3.10 -0.53 5.43
CA LEU A 175 -3.35 -1.94 5.72
C LEU A 175 -3.43 -2.79 4.44
N GLN A 176 -4.04 -2.29 3.37
CA GLN A 176 -4.02 -2.95 2.05
C GLN A 176 -2.59 -3.08 1.51
N TYR A 177 -1.75 -2.05 1.63
CA TYR A 177 -0.33 -2.15 1.24
C TYR A 177 0.42 -3.21 2.04
N ILE A 178 0.12 -3.38 3.33
CA ILE A 178 0.68 -4.45 4.14
C ILE A 178 0.28 -5.84 3.60
N GLU A 179 -0.98 -6.03 3.20
CA GLU A 179 -1.44 -7.27 2.58
C GLU A 179 -0.71 -7.55 1.25
N VAL A 180 -0.58 -6.54 0.39
CA VAL A 180 0.19 -6.62 -0.87
C VAL A 180 1.66 -6.98 -0.60
N PHE A 181 2.31 -6.26 0.31
CA PHE A 181 3.71 -6.51 0.65
C PHE A 181 3.93 -7.89 1.27
N ASN A 182 3.00 -8.37 2.10
CA ASN A 182 3.09 -9.70 2.68
C ASN A 182 2.95 -10.81 1.62
N THR A 183 2.14 -10.59 0.58
CA THR A 183 2.05 -11.50 -0.57
C THR A 183 3.41 -11.64 -1.26
N TYR A 184 4.10 -10.53 -1.52
CA TYR A 184 5.45 -10.54 -2.12
C TYR A 184 6.56 -10.98 -1.17
N ARG A 185 6.37 -10.91 0.14
CA ARG A 185 7.31 -11.47 1.12
C ARG A 185 7.21 -12.99 1.21
N LYS A 186 6.00 -13.54 1.13
CA LYS A 186 5.77 -14.99 1.16
C LYS A 186 6.34 -15.69 -0.07
N SER A 187 6.29 -15.06 -1.25
CA SER A 187 6.91 -15.61 -2.47
C SER A 187 8.45 -15.65 -2.46
N MET A 188 9.10 -15.13 -1.40
CA MET A 188 10.55 -15.22 -1.20
C MET A 188 10.97 -16.38 -0.29
N ALA A 189 10.04 -16.99 0.45
CA ALA A 189 10.28 -18.07 1.39
C ALA A 189 10.02 -19.43 0.73
#